data_AF-A0A6C0LRM6-F1
#
_entry.id   AF-A0A6C0LRM6-F1
#
_cell.length_a   1.000
_cell.length_b   1.000
_cell.length_c   1.000
_cell.angle_alpha   90.00
_cell.angle_beta   90.00
_cell.angle_gamma   90.00
#
_symmetry.space_group_name_H-M   'P 1'
#
loop_
_entity.id
_entity.type
_entity.pdbx_description
1 polymer ?
#
loop_
_entity_poly.entity_id
_entity_poly.type
_entity_poly.pdbx_seq_one_letter_code
_entity_poly.pdbx_strand_id
1 'polypeptide(L)'
;MDKKKSKYSHDDRKRIVKEIEGLKNDTDYIAIFEILTESENSYTQNSNGVFLNLSKVNDKTLDKINKYLCKVNKRKISQIDVKIDIIPDSQLLESERTYKLSNYEKNILKQRELKKVLNEEIDYEIMRLSSKKTNKLKKNNKSISA
;
A
#
# COMPACT_ATOMS: atom_id res chain seq x y z
N MET A 1 32.24 -7.40 29.83
CA MET A 1 31.05 -6.56 30.06
C MET A 1 30.27 -6.51 28.76
N ASP A 2 29.37 -7.46 28.54
CA ASP A 2 28.54 -7.51 27.34
C ASP A 2 27.62 -6.29 27.32
N LYS A 3 27.90 -5.35 26.41
CA LYS A 3 27.00 -4.25 26.11
C LYS A 3 25.75 -4.86 25.47
N LYS A 4 24.74 -5.16 26.30
CA LYS A 4 23.41 -5.52 25.81
C LYS A 4 23.00 -4.48 24.77
N LYS A 5 22.73 -4.96 23.56
CA LYS A 5 22.25 -4.13 22.47
C LYS A 5 20.91 -3.52 22.92
N SER A 6 20.86 -2.20 23.00
CA SER A 6 19.62 -1.48 23.34
C SER A 6 18.55 -1.81 22.28
N LYS A 7 17.32 -2.03 22.73
CA LYS A 7 16.14 -2.28 21.88
C LYS A 7 15.87 -1.10 20.95
N TYR A 8 16.23 0.11 21.37
CA TYR A 8 15.98 1.36 20.65
C TYR A 8 17.23 1.83 19.91
N SER A 9 17.13 1.93 18.59
CA SER A 9 18.18 2.53 17.76
C SER A 9 18.30 4.03 18.05
N HIS A 10 19.41 4.63 17.61
CA HIS A 10 19.56 6.09 17.61
C HIS A 10 18.39 6.75 16.89
N ASP A 11 17.98 6.22 15.72
CA ASP A 11 16.89 6.80 14.94
C ASP A 11 15.54 6.72 15.68
N ASP A 12 15.29 5.65 16.43
CA ASP A 12 14.07 5.53 17.23
C ASP A 12 14.05 6.56 18.36
N ARG A 13 15.18 6.77 19.04
CA ARG A 13 15.30 7.80 20.08
C ARG A 13 15.09 9.20 19.51
N LYS A 14 15.64 9.47 18.32
CA LYS A 14 15.43 10.73 17.60
C LYS A 14 13.97 10.94 17.18
N ARG A 15 13.28 9.86 16.78
CA ARG A 15 11.85 9.89 16.48
C ARG A 15 11.04 10.24 17.74
N ILE A 16 11.33 9.58 18.87
CA ILE A 16 10.66 9.87 20.15
C ILE A 16 10.85 11.33 20.56
N VAL A 17 12.06 11.89 20.44
CA VAL A 17 12.32 13.33 20.71
C VAL A 17 11.37 14.21 19.90
N LYS A 18 11.33 14.00 18.58
CA LYS A 18 10.47 14.80 17.69
C LYS A 18 8.99 14.68 18.04
N GLU A 19 8.55 13.49 18.43
CA GLU A 19 7.16 13.28 18.86
C GLU A 19 6.84 14.02 20.17
N ILE A 20 7.79 14.06 21.11
CA ILE A 20 7.65 14.82 22.36
C ILE A 20 7.63 16.33 22.08
N GLU A 21 8.55 16.85 21.26
CA GLU A 21 8.58 18.26 20.85
C GLU A 21 7.29 18.69 20.11
N GLY A 22 6.63 17.75 19.43
CA GLY A 22 5.35 17.98 18.75
C GLY A 22 4.11 17.99 19.67
N LEU A 23 4.28 17.85 20.99
CA LEU A 23 3.19 17.94 21.96
C LEU A 23 2.84 19.41 22.23
N LYS A 24 1.54 19.72 22.17
CA LYS A 24 1.02 21.08 22.39
C LYS A 24 0.58 21.35 23.83
N ASN A 25 0.35 20.31 24.61
CA ASN A 25 -0.23 20.42 25.95
C ASN A 25 0.87 20.29 27.01
N ASP A 26 0.94 21.25 27.93
CA ASP A 26 1.87 21.24 29.06
C ASP A 26 1.67 20.03 29.98
N THR A 27 0.43 19.56 30.09
CA THR A 27 0.07 18.35 30.86
C THR A 27 0.78 17.10 30.35
N ASP A 28 1.03 17.02 29.04
CA ASP A 28 1.68 15.87 28.44
C ASP A 28 3.19 15.86 28.78
N TYR A 29 3.81 17.04 28.86
CA TYR A 29 5.20 17.19 29.30
C TYR A 29 5.37 16.79 30.77
N ILE A 30 4.43 17.17 31.65
CA ILE A 30 4.44 16.76 33.06
C ILE A 30 4.34 15.24 33.18
N ALA A 31 3.41 14.61 32.47
CA ALA A 31 3.25 13.15 32.50
C ALA A 31 4.49 12.40 32.00
N ILE A 32 5.14 12.91 30.94
CA ILE A 32 6.39 12.34 30.44
C ILE A 32 7.52 12.53 31.47
N PHE A 33 7.58 13.68 32.13
CA PHE A 33 8.56 13.95 33.17
C PHE A 33 8.39 13.01 34.37
N GLU A 34 7.15 12.76 34.81
CA GLU A 34 6.86 11.79 35.88
C GLU A 34 7.41 10.39 35.55
N ILE A 35 7.17 9.91 34.33
CA ILE A 35 7.68 8.61 33.84
C ILE A 35 9.22 8.56 33.90
N LEU A 36 9.88 9.68 33.60
CA LEU A 36 11.33 9.80 33.60
C LEU A 36 11.90 9.85 35.02
N THR A 37 11.22 10.50 35.95
CA THR A 37 11.62 10.55 37.37
C THR A 37 11.44 9.22 38.09
N GLU A 38 10.43 8.42 37.71
CA GLU A 38 10.17 7.10 38.30
C GLU A 38 11.33 6.10 38.06
N SER A 39 12.21 6.39 37.10
CA SER A 39 13.29 5.48 36.69
C SER A 39 14.69 5.97 37.01
N GLU A 40 14.83 6.88 38.00
CA GLU A 40 16.11 7.41 38.51
C GLU A 40 17.05 7.93 37.41
N ASN A 41 16.50 8.49 36.33
CA ASN A 41 17.32 9.03 35.25
C ASN A 41 17.94 10.37 35.67
N SER A 42 19.22 10.54 35.37
CA SER A 42 19.91 11.81 35.61
C SER A 42 19.34 12.91 34.72
N TYR A 43 18.75 13.93 35.34
CA TYR A 43 18.28 15.15 34.68
C TYR A 43 19.07 16.34 35.18
N THR A 44 19.11 17.42 34.39
CA THR A 44 19.73 18.68 34.77
C THR A 44 18.66 19.74 34.80
N GLN A 45 18.53 20.46 35.91
CA GLN A 45 17.56 21.54 36.06
C GLN A 45 18.29 22.87 36.17
N ASN A 46 17.85 23.86 35.41
CA ASN A 46 18.25 25.26 35.56
C ASN A 46 17.01 26.16 35.63
N SER A 47 17.21 27.47 35.74
CA SER A 47 16.14 28.47 35.76
C SER A 47 15.29 28.51 34.48
N ASN A 48 15.81 27.97 33.38
CA ASN A 48 15.16 27.98 32.06
C ASN A 48 14.41 26.68 31.77
N GLY A 49 14.58 25.63 32.59
CA GLY A 49 13.88 24.37 32.43
C GLY A 49 14.69 23.14 32.83
N VAL A 50 14.14 21.98 32.46
CA VAL A 50 14.73 20.67 32.72
C VAL A 50 15.27 20.09 31.42
N PHE A 51 16.54 19.72 31.44
CA PHE A 51 17.25 19.10 30.33
C PHE A 51 17.45 17.62 30.63
N LEU A 52 17.09 16.78 29.66
CA LEU A 52 17.18 15.34 29.80
C LEU A 52 17.85 14.70 28.59
N ASN A 53 18.80 13.81 28.85
CA ASN A 53 19.51 13.10 27.79
C ASN A 53 18.90 11.71 27.56
N LEU A 54 18.08 11.60 26.52
CA LEU A 54 17.41 10.35 26.14
C LEU A 54 18.38 9.24 25.67
N SER A 55 19.65 9.54 25.39
CA SER A 55 20.67 8.51 25.11
C SER A 55 21.07 7.72 26.35
N LYS A 56 20.88 8.28 27.55
CA LYS A 56 21.20 7.62 28.83
C LYS A 56 20.00 6.91 29.46
N VAL A 57 18.81 7.09 28.90
CA VAL A 57 17.58 6.52 29.42
C VAL A 57 17.49 5.03 29.08
N ASN A 58 16.97 4.26 30.04
CA ASN A 58 16.77 2.83 29.91
C ASN A 58 15.63 2.48 28.95
N ASP A 59 15.74 1.34 28.27
CA ASP A 59 14.77 0.90 27.26
C ASP A 59 13.36 0.72 27.84
N LYS A 60 13.25 0.32 29.12
CA LYS A 60 11.96 0.19 29.82
C LYS A 60 11.21 1.52 29.92
N THR A 61 11.94 2.59 30.19
CA THR A 61 11.38 3.95 30.30
C THR A 61 10.99 4.48 28.92
N LEU A 62 11.82 4.22 27.90
CA LEU A 62 11.49 4.54 26.51
C LEU A 62 10.22 3.80 26.04
N ASP A 63 10.03 2.53 26.44
CA ASP A 63 8.80 1.78 26.17
C ASP A 63 7.57 2.45 26.82
N LYS A 64 7.68 2.92 28.08
CA LYS A 64 6.60 3.65 28.77
C LYS A 64 6.25 4.95 28.04
N ILE A 65 7.26 5.74 27.66
CA ILE A 65 7.08 6.99 26.92
C ILE A 65 6.42 6.73 25.58
N ASN A 66 6.92 5.76 24.81
CA ASN A 66 6.36 5.40 23.51
C ASN A 66 4.89 4.92 23.63
N LYS A 67 4.57 4.16 24.68
CA LYS A 67 3.19 3.74 24.97
C LYS A 67 2.29 4.94 25.30
N TYR A 68 2.82 5.94 26.00
CA TYR A 68 2.09 7.18 26.29
C TYR A 68 1.84 8.00 25.02
N LEU A 69 2.87 8.24 24.22
CA LEU A 69 2.77 8.96 22.94
C LEU A 69 1.77 8.30 21.98
N CYS A 70 1.77 6.97 21.89
CA CYS A 70 0.76 6.22 21.15
C CYS A 70 -0.67 6.48 21.64
N LYS A 71 -0.90 6.62 22.95
CA LYS A 71 -2.23 6.95 23.49
C LYS A 71 -2.64 8.38 23.13
N VAL A 72 -1.73 9.34 23.23
CA VAL A 72 -1.98 10.74 22.89
C VAL A 72 -2.30 10.88 21.40
N ASN A 73 -1.52 10.24 20.52
CA ASN A 73 -1.75 10.30 19.08
C ASN A 73 -3.04 9.58 18.65
N LYS A 74 -3.43 8.48 19.31
CA LYS A 74 -4.74 7.85 19.07
C LYS A 74 -5.91 8.77 19.39
N ARG A 75 -5.82 9.55 20.48
CA ARG A 75 -6.85 10.56 20.83
C ARG A 75 -6.95 11.67 19.77
N LYS A 76 -5.82 12.11 19.20
CA LYS A 76 -5.80 13.10 18.12
C LYS A 76 -6.57 12.60 16.89
N ILE A 77 -6.39 11.34 16.49
CA ILE A 77 -7.06 10.77 15.31
C ILE A 77 -8.59 10.67 15.52
N SER A 78 -9.04 10.30 16.73
CA SER A 78 -10.47 10.22 17.03
C SER A 78 -11.19 11.57 17.12
N GLN A 79 -10.45 12.68 17.22
CA GLN A 79 -10.99 14.05 17.28
C GLN A 79 -10.89 14.79 15.95
N ILE A 80 -10.45 14.13 14.87
CA ILE A 80 -10.52 14.73 13.55
C ILE A 80 -12.00 14.68 13.14
N ASP A 81 -12.72 15.75 13.42
CA ASP A 81 -14.01 16.04 12.80
C ASP A 81 -13.74 16.26 11.30
N VAL A 82 -13.77 15.16 10.54
CA VAL A 82 -13.79 15.24 9.09
C VAL A 82 -15.11 15.92 8.75
N LYS A 83 -15.07 17.22 8.46
CA LYS A 83 -16.12 17.87 7.69
C LYS A 83 -16.10 17.22 6.32
N ILE A 84 -16.83 16.11 6.20
CA ILE A 84 -17.16 15.54 4.91
C ILE A 84 -18.07 16.60 4.30
N ASP A 85 -17.55 17.36 3.36
CA ASP A 85 -18.41 18.12 2.46
C ASP A 85 -19.31 17.08 1.82
N ILE A 86 -20.57 17.04 2.26
CA ILE A 86 -21.59 16.18 1.69
C ILE A 86 -21.69 16.61 0.24
N ILE A 87 -21.11 15.83 -0.68
CA ILE A 87 -21.33 16.00 -2.10
C ILE A 87 -22.76 15.48 -2.34
N PRO A 88 -23.75 16.35 -2.60
CA PRO A 88 -25.08 15.88 -2.90
C PRO A 88 -25.08 15.50 -4.37
N ASP A 89 -24.65 14.28 -4.69
CA ASP A 89 -25.11 13.59 -5.89
C ASP A 89 -24.82 12.09 -5.82
N SER A 90 -25.59 11.40 -5.00
CA SER A 90 -25.71 9.94 -5.06
C SER A 90 -26.74 9.49 -6.13
N GLN A 91 -27.07 10.35 -7.11
CA GLN A 91 -28.09 10.07 -8.13
C GLN A 91 -27.66 10.36 -9.58
N LEU A 92 -26.35 10.53 -9.86
CA LEU A 92 -25.88 10.59 -11.25
C LEU A 92 -25.31 9.24 -11.75
N LEU A 93 -26.19 8.55 -12.47
CA LEU A 93 -25.93 7.68 -13.62
C LEU A 93 -24.81 6.62 -13.50
N GLU A 94 -25.22 5.37 -13.29
CA GLU A 94 -24.42 4.17 -13.63
C GLU A 94 -24.07 4.07 -15.14
N SER A 95 -24.51 5.02 -15.98
CA SER A 95 -24.41 4.93 -17.45
C SER A 95 -23.30 5.74 -18.13
N GLU A 96 -22.42 6.46 -17.42
CA GLU A 96 -21.40 7.31 -18.08
C GLU A 96 -19.95 7.13 -17.63
N ARG A 97 -19.60 6.06 -16.91
CA ARG A 97 -18.18 5.68 -16.78
C ARG A 97 -17.70 5.02 -18.08
N THR A 98 -17.58 5.80 -19.15
CA THR A 98 -16.86 5.37 -20.35
C THR A 98 -15.37 5.37 -20.03
N TYR A 99 -14.83 4.19 -19.69
CA TYR A 99 -13.40 4.04 -19.45
C TYR A 99 -12.66 4.32 -20.76
N LYS A 100 -11.98 5.47 -20.83
CA LYS A 100 -11.15 5.82 -21.99
C LYS A 100 -9.86 5.02 -21.93
N LEU A 101 -9.78 3.97 -22.74
CA LEU A 101 -8.57 3.17 -22.88
C LEU A 101 -7.37 4.03 -23.34
N SER A 102 -6.22 3.80 -22.73
CA SER A 102 -4.91 4.29 -23.16
C SER A 102 -4.54 3.73 -24.54
N ASN A 103 -3.58 4.38 -25.22
CA ASN A 103 -3.08 3.90 -26.52
C ASN A 103 -2.49 2.49 -26.45
N TYR A 104 -1.86 2.15 -25.33
CA TYR A 104 -1.33 0.82 -25.08
C TYR A 104 -2.44 -0.23 -24.99
N GLU A 105 -3.49 0.03 -24.21
CA GLU A 105 -4.64 -0.88 -24.07
C GLU A 105 -5.39 -1.06 -25.40
N LYS A 106 -5.56 0.02 -26.18
CA LYS A 106 -6.14 -0.05 -27.53
C LYS A 106 -5.32 -0.93 -28.47
N ASN A 107 -4.00 -0.86 -28.40
CA ASN A 107 -3.11 -1.69 -29.22
C ASN A 107 -3.24 -3.17 -28.86
N ILE A 108 -3.34 -3.51 -27.57
CA ILE A 108 -3.55 -4.89 -27.10
C ILE A 108 -4.86 -5.47 -27.68
N LEU A 109 -5.95 -4.70 -27.64
CA LEU A 109 -7.24 -5.15 -28.17
C LEU A 109 -7.18 -5.36 -29.70
N LYS A 110 -6.59 -4.41 -30.43
CA LYS A 110 -6.39 -4.53 -31.88
C LYS A 110 -5.60 -5.77 -32.27
N GLN A 111 -4.50 -6.07 -31.55
CA GLN A 111 -3.71 -7.28 -31.81
C GLN A 111 -4.51 -8.57 -31.54
N ARG A 112 -5.34 -8.57 -30.49
CA ARG A 112 -6.22 -9.71 -30.19
C ARG A 112 -7.25 -9.95 -31.29
N GLU A 113 -7.89 -8.91 -31.81
CA GLU A 113 -8.87 -9.02 -32.89
C GLU A 113 -8.24 -9.52 -34.18
N LEU A 114 -7.10 -8.94 -34.59
CA LEU A 114 -6.36 -9.40 -35.77
C LEU A 114 -5.97 -10.87 -35.66
N LYS A 115 -5.57 -11.32 -34.47
CA LYS A 115 -5.23 -12.74 -34.23
C LYS A 115 -6.44 -13.67 -34.33
N LYS A 116 -7.63 -13.22 -33.90
CA LYS A 116 -8.88 -13.99 -34.05
C LYS A 116 -9.24 -14.19 -35.52
N VAL A 117 -9.23 -13.10 -36.29
CA VAL A 117 -9.51 -13.14 -37.74
C VAL A 117 -8.51 -14.03 -38.47
N LEU A 118 -7.22 -13.92 -38.15
CA LEU A 118 -6.19 -14.76 -38.75
C LEU A 118 -6.39 -16.25 -38.43
N ASN A 119 -6.76 -16.59 -37.19
CA ASN A 119 -7.05 -17.97 -36.82
C ASN A 119 -8.30 -18.49 -37.55
N GLU A 120 -9.36 -17.68 -37.67
CA GLU A 120 -10.57 -18.05 -38.41
C GLU A 120 -10.29 -18.27 -39.91
N GLU A 121 -9.45 -17.44 -40.53
CA GLU A 121 -8.99 -17.64 -41.92
C GLU A 121 -8.16 -18.93 -42.07
N ILE A 122 -7.25 -19.20 -41.14
CA ILE A 122 -6.46 -20.43 -41.12
C ILE A 122 -7.37 -21.65 -40.98
N ASP A 123 -8.35 -21.60 -40.08
CA ASP A 123 -9.29 -22.69 -39.85
C ASP A 123 -10.18 -22.93 -41.10
N TYR A 124 -10.60 -21.86 -41.77
CA TYR A 124 -11.34 -21.95 -43.03
C TYR A 124 -10.48 -22.53 -44.17
N GLU A 125 -9.22 -22.12 -44.28
CA GLU A 125 -8.27 -22.65 -45.27
C GLU A 125 -7.99 -24.14 -45.03
N ILE A 126 -7.81 -24.54 -43.76
CA ILE A 126 -7.66 -25.95 -43.35
C ILE A 126 -8.91 -26.76 -43.73
N MET A 127 -10.11 -26.25 -43.43
CA MET A 127 -11.38 -26.89 -43.77
C MET A 127 -11.61 -27.00 -45.29
N ARG A 128 -11.19 -26.00 -46.06
CA ARG A 128 -11.24 -26.01 -47.53
C ARG A 128 -10.24 -27.00 -48.14
N LEU A 129 -9.06 -27.14 -47.56
CA LEU A 129 -8.05 -28.09 -48.03
C LEU A 129 -8.41 -29.54 -47.70
N SER A 130 -9.00 -29.79 -46.52
CA SER A 130 -9.45 -31.13 -46.12
C SER A 130 -10.61 -31.64 -46.98
N SER A 131 -11.57 -30.77 -47.32
CA SER A 131 -12.68 -31.08 -48.23
C SER A 131 -12.27 -31.30 -49.69
N LYS A 132 -11.12 -30.76 -50.13
CA LYS A 132 -10.53 -31.08 -51.44
C LYS A 132 -9.85 -32.46 -51.49
N LYS A 133 -9.36 -32.98 -50.36
CA LYS A 133 -8.69 -34.30 -50.31
C LYS A 133 -9.67 -35.47 -50.47
N THR A 134 -10.92 -35.32 -50.02
CA THR A 134 -11.94 -36.39 -50.12
C THR A 134 -12.46 -36.61 -51.54
N ASN A 135 -12.38 -35.60 -52.42
CA ASN A 135 -12.82 -35.70 -53.82
C ASN A 135 -11.80 -36.37 -54.76
N LYS A 136 -10.50 -36.43 -54.39
CA LYS A 136 -9.50 -37.18 -55.17
C LYS A 136 -9.61 -38.70 -54.98
N LEU A 137 -10.02 -39.18 -53.80
CA LEU A 137 -10.20 -40.62 -53.57
C LEU A 137 -11.43 -41.21 -54.30
N LYS A 138 -12.49 -40.42 -54.52
CA LYS A 138 -13.69 -40.91 -55.25
C LYS A 138 -13.51 -41.04 -56.76
N LYS A 139 -12.51 -40.40 -57.36
CA LYS A 139 -12.26 -40.49 -58.82
C LYS A 139 -11.42 -41.71 -59.21
N ASN A 140 -10.55 -42.20 -58.32
CA ASN A 140 -9.69 -43.37 -58.61
C ASN A 140 -10.42 -44.71 -58.47
N ASN A 141 -11.56 -44.77 -57.77
CA ASN A 141 -12.33 -46.00 -57.59
C ASN A 141 -13.38 -46.25 -58.68
N LYS A 142 -13.48 -45.38 -59.70
CA LYS A 142 -14.48 -45.49 -60.79
C LYS A 142 -13.90 -45.95 -62.13
N SER A 143 -12.59 -46.22 -62.22
CA SER A 143 -11.92 -46.71 -63.43
C SER A 143 -11.39 -48.15 -63.32
N ILE A 144 -11.81 -48.91 -62.30
CA ILE A 144 -11.47 -50.33 -62.15
C ILE A 144 -12.79 -51.10 -61.94
N SER A 145 -13.61 -51.12 -62.98
CA SER A 145 -14.70 -52.10 -63.15
C SER A 145 -15.12 -52.09 -64.63
N ALA A 146 -14.33 -52.77 -65.45
CA ALA A 146 -14.70 -53.25 -66.78
C ALA A 146 -14.01 -54.61 -66.96
#